data_AF-A0AAV1ZZZ3-F1
#
_entry.id   AF-A0AAV1ZZZ3-F1
#
_cell.length_a   1.000
_cell.length_b   1.000
_cell.length_c   1.000
_cell.angle_alpha   90.00
_cell.angle_beta   90.00
_cell.angle_gamma   90.00
#
_symmetry.space_group_name_H-M   'P 1'
#
loop_
_entity.id
_entity.type
_entity.pdbx_description
1 polymer ?
#
loop_
_entity_poly.entity_id
_entity_poly.type
_entity_poly.pdbx_seq_one_letter_code
_entity_poly.pdbx_strand_id
1 'polypeptide(L)'
;MSEVYYPGNYYMDIRLDFGEQYGLTEIPMDVKKFKYAIFLALKILHGDMGCSIPVDILKYREKDRRAIIRIPSKRLQSFPV
;
A
#
# COMPACT_ATOMS: atom_id res chain seq x y z
N MET A 1 28.57 -19.91 -10.10
CA MET A 1 27.45 -19.74 -9.13
C MET A 1 27.10 -18.27 -9.11
N SER A 2 25.94 -17.89 -9.62
CA SER A 2 25.49 -16.50 -9.53
C SER A 2 24.94 -16.24 -8.13
N GLU A 3 25.58 -15.36 -7.37
CA GLU A 3 24.99 -14.79 -6.16
C GLU A 3 23.82 -13.89 -6.57
N VAL A 4 22.61 -14.40 -6.42
CA VAL A 4 21.41 -13.63 -6.70
C VAL A 4 21.12 -12.75 -5.48
N TYR A 5 21.70 -11.54 -5.47
CA TYR A 5 21.47 -10.53 -4.44
C TYR A 5 20.06 -9.95 -4.58
N TYR A 6 19.12 -10.38 -3.73
CA TYR A 6 17.80 -9.73 -3.63
C TYR A 6 17.46 -9.36 -2.18
N PRO A 7 17.86 -8.16 -1.69
CA PRO A 7 17.30 -7.62 -0.47
C PRO A 7 16.71 -6.21 -0.69
N GLY A 8 16.09 -5.96 -1.84
CA GLY A 8 15.42 -4.69 -2.09
C GLY A 8 14.05 -4.63 -1.41
N ASN A 9 13.77 -3.54 -0.70
CA ASN A 9 12.40 -3.14 -0.40
C ASN A 9 12.07 -1.94 -1.29
N TYR A 10 10.89 -1.97 -1.92
CA TYR A 10 10.32 -0.79 -2.53
C TYR A 10 9.53 -0.01 -1.48
N TYR A 11 9.74 1.29 -1.47
CA TYR A 11 9.02 2.21 -0.59
C TYR A 11 8.20 3.15 -1.46
N MET A 12 6.93 3.33 -1.12
CA MET A 12 6.05 4.26 -1.82
C MET A 12 5.39 5.18 -0.79
N ASP A 13 5.33 6.46 -1.13
CA ASP A 13 4.60 7.44 -0.35
C ASP A 13 3.18 7.58 -0.90
N ILE A 14 2.18 7.21 -0.08
CA ILE A 14 0.78 7.09 -0.50
C ILE A 14 -0.09 7.94 0.40
N ARG A 15 -0.99 8.71 -0.23
CA ARG A 15 -2.07 9.46 0.43
C ARG A 15 -3.41 8.99 -0.10
N LEU A 16 -4.37 8.75 0.79
CA LEU A 16 -5.77 8.57 0.40
C LEU A 16 -6.44 9.94 0.27
N ASP A 17 -6.85 10.25 -0.96
CA ASP A 17 -7.61 11.44 -1.28
C ASP A 17 -9.09 11.08 -1.43
N PHE A 18 -9.95 11.78 -0.68
CA PHE A 18 -11.40 11.59 -0.70
C PHE A 18 -12.10 12.73 -1.47
N GLY A 19 -11.35 13.56 -2.20
CA GLY A 19 -11.86 14.68 -3.00
C GLY A 19 -12.23 15.89 -2.16
N GLU A 20 -12.71 16.96 -2.79
CA GLU A 20 -12.97 18.24 -2.11
C GLU A 20 -14.05 18.14 -1.03
N GLN A 21 -15.13 17.38 -1.29
CA GLN A 21 -16.27 17.26 -0.38
C GLN A 21 -15.90 16.50 0.90
N TYR A 22 -15.23 15.36 0.77
CA TYR A 22 -14.92 14.46 1.88
C TYR A 22 -13.48 14.58 2.39
N GLY A 23 -12.64 15.30 1.66
CA GLY A 23 -11.24 15.53 2.01
C GLY A 23 -11.08 16.53 3.17
N LEU A 24 -12.00 17.50 3.25
CA LEU A 24 -12.11 18.50 4.33
C LEU A 24 -12.94 18.03 5.52
N THR A 25 -13.76 16.98 5.35
CA THR A 25 -14.44 16.35 6.48
C THR A 25 -13.46 15.43 7.20
N GLU A 26 -13.49 15.48 8.53
CA GLU A 26 -12.77 14.51 9.36
C GLU A 26 -13.45 13.15 9.26
N ILE A 27 -13.20 12.41 8.19
CA ILE A 27 -13.58 11.01 8.11
C ILE A 27 -12.56 10.22 8.93
N PRO A 28 -12.99 9.59 10.06
CA PRO A 28 -12.06 8.88 10.93
C PRO A 28 -11.43 7.71 10.19
N MET A 29 -10.16 7.86 9.85
CA MET A 29 -9.38 6.88 9.14
C MET A 29 -8.21 6.48 10.03
N ASP A 30 -8.27 5.28 10.58
CA ASP A 30 -7.15 4.72 11.33
C ASP A 30 -6.26 3.88 10.41
N VAL A 31 -5.10 3.46 10.94
CA VAL A 31 -4.12 2.67 10.18
C VAL A 31 -4.69 1.33 9.68
N LYS A 32 -5.66 0.73 10.39
CA LYS A 32 -6.26 -0.56 9.98
C LYS A 32 -7.17 -0.36 8.78
N LYS A 33 -8.01 0.68 8.80
CA LYS A 33 -8.85 1.05 7.66
C LYS A 33 -7.99 1.43 6.45
N PHE A 34 -6.89 2.17 6.66
CA PHE A 34 -5.95 2.53 5.60
C PHE A 34 -5.34 1.29 4.95
N LYS A 35 -4.85 0.34 5.77
CA LYS A 35 -4.33 -0.93 5.27
C LYS A 35 -5.39 -1.73 4.52
N TYR A 36 -6.62 -1.75 5.02
CA TYR A 36 -7.73 -2.45 4.38
C TYR A 36 -8.11 -1.85 3.03
N ALA A 37 -8.09 -0.52 2.87
CA ALA A 37 -8.34 0.13 1.59
C ALA A 37 -7.32 -0.30 0.52
N ILE A 38 -6.03 -0.36 0.88
CA ILE A 38 -4.99 -0.87 -0.02
C ILE A 38 -5.23 -2.34 -0.37
N PHE A 39 -5.53 -3.18 0.63
CA PHE A 39 -5.85 -4.59 0.42
C PHE A 39 -7.01 -4.77 -0.55
N LEU A 40 -8.10 -4.01 -0.36
CA LEU A 40 -9.28 -4.09 -1.21
C LEU A 40 -8.96 -3.66 -2.65
N ALA A 41 -8.17 -2.60 -2.83
CA ALA A 41 -7.73 -2.17 -4.15
C ALA A 41 -6.92 -3.27 -4.86
N LEU A 42 -5.98 -3.91 -4.16
CA LEU A 42 -5.21 -5.03 -4.69
C LEU A 42 -6.10 -6.23 -5.03
N LYS A 43 -7.12 -6.51 -4.22
CA LYS A 43 -8.10 -7.57 -4.49
C LYS A 43 -8.91 -7.29 -5.76
N ILE A 44 -9.38 -6.06 -5.92
CA ILE A 44 -10.20 -5.67 -7.08
C ILE A 44 -9.38 -5.73 -8.37
N LEU A 45 -8.14 -5.26 -8.34
CA LEU A 45 -7.28 -5.18 -9.52
C LEU A 45 -6.64 -6.52 -9.90
N HIS A 46 -6.31 -7.36 -8.92
CA HIS A 46 -5.47 -8.55 -9.14
C HIS A 46 -5.99 -9.82 -8.46
N GLY A 47 -7.25 -9.81 -7.99
CA GLY A 47 -7.85 -10.94 -7.30
C GLY A 47 -7.13 -11.31 -6.00
N ASP A 48 -7.30 -12.55 -5.55
CA ASP A 48 -6.70 -13.03 -4.31
C ASP A 48 -5.17 -13.11 -4.36
N MET A 49 -4.57 -13.16 -5.56
CA MET A 49 -3.10 -13.08 -5.70
C MET A 49 -2.58 -11.68 -5.32
N GLY A 50 -3.29 -10.61 -5.71
CA GLY A 50 -2.94 -9.24 -5.29
C GLY A 50 -2.90 -9.07 -3.78
N CYS A 51 -3.84 -9.71 -3.09
CA CYS A 51 -3.92 -9.73 -1.63
C CYS A 51 -2.76 -10.44 -0.93
N SER A 52 -2.04 -11.32 -1.65
CA SER A 52 -0.90 -12.06 -1.10
C SER A 52 0.37 -11.21 -0.97
N ILE A 53 0.38 -9.99 -1.54
CA ILE A 53 1.50 -9.07 -1.43
C ILE A 53 1.62 -8.60 0.03
N PRO A 54 2.76 -8.84 0.70
CA PRO A 54 2.99 -8.29 2.02
C PRO A 54 3.20 -6.77 1.90
N VAL A 55 2.22 -6.01 2.38
CA VAL A 55 2.28 -4.55 2.47
C VAL A 55 2.37 -4.14 3.94
N ASP A 56 3.49 -3.51 4.30
CA ASP A 56 3.67 -2.89 5.61
C ASP A 56 3.37 -1.40 5.53
N ILE A 57 2.66 -0.89 6.53
CA ILE A 57 2.34 0.55 6.65
C ILE A 57 3.31 1.17 7.66
N LEU A 58 4.11 2.13 7.21
CA LEU A 58 5.11 2.84 8.00
C LEU A 58 4.73 4.32 8.12
N LYS A 59 5.03 4.93 9.27
CA LYS A 59 4.85 6.38 9.53
C LYS A 59 3.47 6.92 9.14
N TYR A 60 2.40 6.17 9.45
CA TYR A 60 1.04 6.61 9.15
C TYR A 60 0.71 7.93 9.85
N ARG A 61 0.11 8.84 9.09
CA ARG A 61 -0.38 10.15 9.55
C ARG A 61 -1.87 10.22 9.32
N GLU A 62 -2.63 10.30 10.41
CA GLU A 62 -4.09 10.39 10.37
C GLU A 62 -4.57 11.70 9.75
N LYS A 63 -3.93 12.84 10.11
CA LYS A 63 -4.32 14.19 9.69
C LYS A 63 -4.55 14.35 8.18
N ASP A 64 -3.77 13.64 7.37
CA ASP A 64 -3.82 13.71 5.91
C ASP A 64 -3.88 12.34 5.26
N ARG A 65 -4.13 11.28 6.05
CA ARG A 65 -4.29 9.90 5.58
C ARG A 65 -3.13 9.48 4.67
N ARG A 66 -1.89 9.74 5.11
CA ARG A 66 -0.67 9.50 4.34
C ARG A 66 0.23 8.51 5.06
N ALA A 67 0.87 7.61 4.32
CA ALA A 67 1.82 6.64 4.85
C ALA A 67 2.95 6.37 3.86
N ILE A 68 4.07 5.89 4.38
CA ILE A 68 5.05 5.18 3.57
C ILE A 68 4.68 3.71 3.59
N ILE A 69 4.44 3.09 2.45
CA ILE A 69 4.25 1.65 2.36
C ILE A 69 5.54 0.97 1.92
N ARG A 70 5.78 -0.24 2.44
CA ARG A 70 6.93 -1.07 2.08
C ARG A 70 6.45 -2.37 1.43
N ILE A 71 7.07 -2.71 0.30
CA ILE A 71 6.83 -3.96 -0.44
C ILE A 71 8.17 -4.66 -0.74
N PRO A 72 8.31 -5.97 -0.48
CA PRO A 72 9.50 -6.72 -0.86
C PRO A 72 9.68 -6.79 -2.37
N SER A 73 10.92 -6.58 -2.86
CA SER A 73 11.20 -6.55 -4.31
C SER A 73 10.86 -7.84 -5.05
N LYS A 74 10.99 -8.99 -4.37
CA LYS A 74 10.66 -10.33 -4.91
C LYS A 74 9.18 -10.53 -5.28
N ARG A 75 8.28 -9.62 -4.88
CA ARG A 75 6.82 -9.73 -5.09
C ARG A 75 6.28 -8.72 -6.10
N LEU A 76 7.07 -7.72 -6.49
CA LEU A 76 6.64 -6.71 -7.46
C LEU A 76 6.87 -7.18 -8.91
N GLN A 77 7.93 -7.97 -9.15
CA GLN A 77 8.28 -8.47 -10.49
C GLN A 77 7.30 -9.51 -11.06
N SER A 78 6.37 -10.02 -10.25
CA SER A 78 5.35 -10.99 -10.66
C SER A 78 4.06 -10.37 -11.19
N PHE A 79 3.97 -9.04 -11.30
CA PHE A 79 2.82 -8.35 -11.88
C PHE A 79 3.08 -8.02 -13.36
N PRO A 80 2.33 -8.62 -14.31
CA PRO A 80 2.31 -8.11 -15.67
C PRO A 80 1.55 -6.77 -15.65
N VAL A 81 2.18 -5.76 -16.25
CA VAL A 81 1.55 -4.47 -16.60
C VAL A 81 0.57 -4.71 -17.75
#